data_AF-A0A851JJX6-F1
#
_entry.id   AF-A0A851JJX6-F1
#
_cell.length_a   1.000
_cell.length_b   1.000
_cell.length_c   1.000
_cell.angle_alpha   90.00
_cell.angle_beta   90.00
_cell.angle_gamma   90.00
#
_symmetry.space_group_name_H-M   'P 1'
#
loop_
_entity.id
_entity.type
_entity.pdbx_description
1 polymer ?
#
loop_
_entity_poly.entity_id
_entity_poly.type
_entity_poly.pdbx_seq_one_letter_code
_entity_poly.pdbx_strand_id
1 'polypeptide(L)'
;VPVSEDASVGTVVALLSVSDRDSGANGRVRCWVWPASPFGLEATFAGSYSLVLREALDRERVSEYEVEVRAEDGGAPALRARRGLRVPVSDVNDN
;
A
#
# COMPACT_ATOMS: atom_id res chain seq x y z
N VAL A 1 7.25 -6.84 -4.96
CA VAL A 1 6.46 -6.85 -6.20
C VAL A 1 7.03 -5.73 -7.05
N PRO A 2 7.59 -6.02 -8.23
CA PRO A 2 8.16 -4.96 -9.06
C PRO A 2 7.07 -4.07 -9.63
N VAL A 3 7.37 -2.78 -9.77
CA VAL A 3 6.51 -1.80 -10.43
C VAL A 3 7.31 -1.14 -11.55
N SER A 4 6.70 -0.91 -12.70
CA SER A 4 7.37 -0.23 -13.81
C SER A 4 7.58 1.24 -13.50
N GLU A 5 8.72 1.82 -13.88
CA GLU A 5 8.93 3.26 -13.75
C GLU A 5 7.95 4.11 -14.58
N ASP A 6 7.57 3.59 -15.76
CA ASP A 6 6.57 4.19 -16.65
C ASP A 6 5.12 3.98 -16.15
N ALA A 7 4.95 3.37 -14.96
CA ALA A 7 3.64 3.24 -14.36
C ALA A 7 3.01 4.62 -14.14
N SER A 8 1.81 4.79 -14.68
CA SER A 8 1.05 6.03 -14.54
C SER A 8 0.55 6.21 -13.12
N VAL A 9 0.38 7.46 -12.69
CA VAL A 9 -0.32 7.77 -11.44
C VAL A 9 -1.73 7.15 -11.47
N GLY A 10 -2.08 6.42 -10.42
CA GLY A 10 -3.28 5.59 -10.31
C GLY A 10 -3.04 4.09 -10.54
N THR A 11 -1.84 3.69 -10.96
CA THR A 11 -1.50 2.26 -11.14
C THR A 11 -1.57 1.52 -9.81
N VAL A 12 -2.30 0.40 -9.78
CA VAL A 12 -2.39 -0.48 -8.62
C VAL A 12 -1.15 -1.38 -8.57
N VAL A 13 -0.34 -1.23 -7.53
CA VAL A 13 0.89 -1.99 -7.30
C VAL A 13 0.61 -3.26 -6.51
N ALA A 14 -0.25 -3.17 -5.50
CA ALA A 14 -0.60 -4.30 -4.65
C ALA A 14 -2.01 -4.14 -4.08
N LEU A 15 -2.70 -5.27 -3.88
CA LEU A 15 -3.96 -5.32 -3.15
C LEU A 15 -3.72 -5.90 -1.76
N LEU A 16 -4.13 -5.17 -0.74
CA LEU A 16 -4.13 -5.60 0.65
C LEU A 16 -5.56 -5.93 1.05
N SER A 17 -5.77 -7.11 1.62
CA SER A 17 -7.04 -7.47 2.23
C SER A 17 -6.86 -7.42 3.73
N VAL A 18 -7.61 -6.55 4.41
CA VAL A 18 -7.66 -6.50 5.87
C VAL A 18 -8.92 -7.25 6.28
N SER A 19 -8.72 -8.47 6.78
CA SER A 19 -9.80 -9.25 7.37
C SER A 19 -9.82 -8.99 8.86
N ASP A 20 -10.74 -8.16 9.31
CA ASP A 20 -11.07 -8.07 10.72
C ASP A 20 -11.96 -9.27 11.09
N ARG A 21 -11.66 -9.92 12.22
CA ARG A 21 -12.37 -11.13 12.66
C ARG A 21 -13.59 -10.79 13.51
N ASP A 22 -13.74 -9.53 13.91
CA ASP A 22 -14.93 -9.02 14.57
C ASP A 22 -15.93 -8.54 13.50
N SER A 23 -17.04 -9.26 13.40
CA SER A 23 -18.15 -9.02 12.44
C SER A 23 -18.90 -7.68 12.63
N GLY A 24 -18.32 -6.70 13.31
CA GLY A 24 -18.98 -5.47 13.73
C GLY A 24 -18.78 -4.31 12.74
N ALA A 25 -19.84 -3.51 12.55
CA ALA A 25 -19.89 -2.30 11.72
C ALA A 25 -18.97 -1.13 12.17
N ASN A 26 -17.97 -1.41 13.02
CA ASN A 26 -16.92 -0.48 13.45
C ASN A 26 -15.61 -0.66 12.64
N GLY A 27 -15.70 -1.25 11.45
CA GLY A 27 -14.58 -1.54 10.52
C GLY A 27 -13.91 -0.31 9.90
N ARG A 28 -13.74 0.77 10.65
CA ARG A 28 -12.94 1.92 10.25
C ARG A 28 -11.49 1.66 10.63
N VAL A 29 -10.85 0.77 9.88
CA VAL A 29 -9.40 0.56 9.99
C VAL A 29 -8.71 1.75 9.33
N ARG A 30 -7.81 2.39 10.06
CA ARG A 30 -6.96 3.43 9.50
C ARG A 30 -5.73 2.76 8.92
N CYS A 31 -5.60 2.83 7.59
CA CYS A 31 -4.43 2.34 6.89
C CYS A 31 -3.66 3.52 6.29
N TRP A 32 -2.34 3.51 6.41
CA TRP A 32 -1.48 4.52 5.80
C TRP A 32 -0.10 3.96 5.45
N VAL A 33 0.56 4.61 4.50
CA VAL A 33 1.91 4.27 4.05
C VAL A 33 2.92 5.11 4.83
N TRP A 34 4.02 4.49 5.24
CA TRP A 34 5.12 5.14 5.94
C TRP A 34 6.47 4.58 5.47
N PRO A 35 7.53 5.38 5.26
CA PRO A 35 7.54 6.84 5.27
C PRO A 35 6.76 7.43 4.07
N ALA A 36 6.66 8.76 4.00
CA ALA A 36 6.09 9.43 2.85
C ALA A 36 6.83 8.98 1.58
N SER A 37 6.08 8.38 0.66
CA SER A 37 6.58 7.75 -0.55
C SER A 37 5.62 8.07 -1.69
N PRO A 38 6.01 7.89 -2.95
CA PRO A 38 5.12 8.10 -4.10
C PRO A 38 3.92 7.13 -4.13
N PHE A 39 3.81 6.22 -3.16
CA PHE A 39 2.71 5.27 -3.04
C PHE A 39 1.67 5.75 -2.02
N GLY A 40 0.40 5.58 -2.37
CA GLY A 40 -0.74 5.83 -1.50
C GLY A 40 -1.55 4.55 -1.27
N LEU A 41 -2.31 4.51 -0.19
CA LEU A 41 -3.32 3.47 0.03
C LEU A 41 -4.70 4.07 -0.21
N GLU A 42 -5.48 3.40 -1.06
CA GLU A 42 -6.89 3.71 -1.26
C GLU A 42 -7.74 2.59 -0.68
N ALA A 43 -8.62 2.96 0.26
CA ALA A 43 -9.62 2.04 0.78
C ALA A 43 -10.59 1.69 -0.35
N THR A 44 -10.74 0.41 -0.62
CA THR A 44 -11.70 -0.12 -1.58
C THR A 44 -12.87 -0.77 -0.83
N PHE A 45 -13.51 -1.76 -1.43
CA PHE A 45 -14.71 -2.39 -0.88
C PHE A 45 -14.36 -3.46 0.16
N ALA A 46 -15.19 -3.58 1.21
CA ALA A 46 -15.15 -4.67 2.19
C ALA A 46 -13.79 -4.86 2.93
N GLY A 47 -13.15 -3.77 3.35
CA GLY A 47 -11.89 -3.86 4.12
C GLY A 47 -10.66 -4.16 3.27
N SER A 48 -10.79 -4.07 1.94
CA SER A 48 -9.64 -4.13 1.04
C SER A 48 -9.03 -2.74 0.85
N TYR A 49 -7.72 -2.69 0.62
CA TYR A 49 -6.95 -1.49 0.35
C TYR A 49 -6.06 -1.72 -0.86
N SER A 50 -6.11 -0.81 -1.83
CA SER A 50 -5.23 -0.85 -2.99
C SER A 50 -4.06 0.08 -2.75
N LEU A 51 -2.84 -0.46 -2.84
CA LEU A 51 -1.63 0.34 -2.92
C LEU A 51 -1.55 0.89 -4.35
N VAL A 52 -1.75 2.18 -4.50
CA VAL A 52 -1.75 2.88 -5.78
C VAL A 52 -0.56 3.82 -5.87
N LEU A 53 -0.02 3.97 -7.07
CA LEU A 53 0.99 4.96 -7.34
C LEU A 53 0.35 6.36 -7.39
N ARG A 54 0.86 7.31 -6.61
CA ARG A 54 0.36 8.70 -6.56
C ARG A 54 1.27 9.71 -7.24
N GLU A 55 2.52 9.36 -7.43
CA GLU A 55 3.53 10.19 -8.09
C GLU A 55 4.32 9.34 -9.08
N ALA A 56 4.91 9.97 -10.10
CA ALA A 56 5.75 9.26 -11.06
C ALA A 56 6.96 8.64 -10.34
N LEU A 57 7.30 7.42 -10.74
CA LEU A 57 8.51 6.75 -10.29
C LEU A 57 9.66 7.13 -11.20
N ASP A 58 10.85 7.21 -10.62
CA ASP A 58 12.07 7.55 -11.33
C ASP A 58 13.14 6.57 -10.87
N ARG A 59 13.44 5.58 -11.72
CA ARG A 59 14.42 4.53 -11.43
C ARG A 59 15.83 5.11 -11.29
N GLU A 60 16.17 6.17 -12.03
CA GLU A 60 17.47 6.84 -11.94
C GLU A 60 17.66 7.48 -10.57
N ARG A 61 16.57 7.97 -9.98
CA ARG A 61 16.58 8.56 -8.64
C ARG A 61 16.49 7.52 -7.53
N VAL A 62 15.59 6.55 -7.65
CA VAL A 62 15.34 5.50 -6.66
C VAL A 62 14.96 4.19 -7.36
N SER A 63 15.84 3.20 -7.28
CA SER A 63 15.63 1.88 -7.88
C SER A 63 14.81 0.93 -7.00
N GLU A 64 14.69 1.19 -5.70
CA GLU A 64 13.88 0.41 -4.77
C GLU A 64 13.24 1.32 -3.72
N TYR A 65 11.93 1.18 -3.54
CA TYR A 65 11.20 1.84 -2.48
C TYR A 65 10.85 0.84 -1.38
N GLU A 66 11.30 1.15 -0.16
CA GLU A 66 10.91 0.40 1.03
C GLU A 66 9.79 1.17 1.75
N VAL A 67 8.57 0.63 1.64
CA VAL A 67 7.37 1.24 2.21
C VAL A 67 6.77 0.32 3.26
N GLU A 68 6.30 0.89 4.35
CA GLU A 68 5.63 0.19 5.44
C GLU A 68 4.16 0.58 5.45
N VAL A 69 3.29 -0.41 5.25
CA VAL A 69 1.85 -0.24 5.40
C VAL A 69 1.50 -0.47 6.86
N ARG A 70 0.93 0.55 7.50
CA ARG A 70 0.43 0.48 8.87
C ARG A 70 -1.09 0.48 8.85
N ALA A 71 -1.69 -0.41 9.62
CA ALA A 71 -3.12 -0.53 9.80
C ALA A 71 -3.43 -0.52 11.30
N GLU A 72 -4.41 0.28 11.71
CA GLU A 72 -4.88 0.40 13.09
C GLU A 72 -6.39 0.25 13.12
N ASP A 73 -6.89 -0.72 13.89
CA ASP A 73 -8.32 -0.89 14.11
C ASP A 73 -8.84 0.08 15.19
N GLY A 74 -10.17 0.22 15.25
CA GLY A 74 -10.85 0.98 16.30
C GLY A 74 -11.28 0.12 17.50
N GLY A 75 -10.71 -1.09 17.64
CA GLY A 75 -11.08 -2.06 18.66
C GLY A 75 -10.61 -1.67 20.06
N ALA A 76 -11.12 -2.37 21.07
CA ALA A 76 -10.65 -2.25 22.45
C ALA A 76 -10.39 -3.66 23.01
N PRO A 77 -9.12 -4.13 23.04
CA PRO A 77 -7.88 -3.40 22.74
C PRO A 77 -7.67 -3.14 21.24
N ALA A 78 -7.04 -2.01 20.90
CA ALA A 78 -6.76 -1.67 19.51
C ALA A 78 -5.66 -2.57 18.94
N LEU A 79 -5.92 -3.29 17.84
CA LEU A 79 -4.92 -4.03 17.11
C LEU A 79 -4.25 -3.12 16.08
N ARG A 80 -2.92 -3.27 16.03
CA ARG A 80 -2.05 -2.55 15.10
C ARG A 80 -1.28 -3.57 14.28
N ALA A 81 -1.46 -3.53 12.98
CA ALA A 81 -0.70 -4.31 12.02
C ALA A 81 0.26 -3.39 11.26
N ARG A 82 1.46 -3.91 11.00
CA ARG A 82 2.45 -3.23 10.14
C ARG A 82 3.05 -4.26 9.20
N ARG A 83 3.26 -3.86 7.95
CA ARG A 83 3.83 -4.72 6.94
C ARG A 83 4.79 -3.93 6.06
N GLY A 84 6.07 -4.29 6.12
CA GLY A 84 7.06 -3.80 5.17
C GLY A 84 6.84 -4.42 3.80
N LEU A 85 6.79 -3.59 2.77
CA LEU A 85 6.78 -3.96 1.37
C LEU A 85 8.00 -3.33 0.69
N ARG A 86 8.76 -4.20 0.02
CA ARG A 86 9.80 -3.77 -0.92
C ARG A 86 9.21 -3.72 -2.32
N VAL A 87 9.28 -2.53 -2.91
CA VAL A 87 8.77 -2.24 -4.24
C VAL A 87 9.98 -1.84 -5.11
N PRO A 88 10.66 -2.81 -5.73
CA PRO A 88 11.69 -2.52 -6.71
C PRO A 88 11.05 -1.88 -7.95
N VAL A 89 11.69 -0.82 -8.45
CA VAL A 89 11.31 -0.17 -9.69
C VAL A 89 11.96 -0.96 -10.83
N SER A 90 11.15 -1.76 -11.51
CA SER A 90 11.56 -2.44 -12.72
C SER A 90 11.55 -1.44 -13.87
N ASP A 91 12.51 -1.60 -14.78
CA ASP A 91 12.36 -0.98 -16.09
C ASP A 91 11.10 -1.60 -16.73
N VAL A 92 10.46 -0.85 -17.62
CA VAL A 92 9.23 -1.21 -18.36
C VAL A 92 9.37 -2.54 -19.11
N ASN A 93 10.60 -3.05 -19.21
CA ASN A 93 10.99 -4.14 -20.10
C ASN A 93 11.44 -5.44 -19.42
N ASP A 94 11.39 -5.55 -18.09
CA ASP A 94 11.72 -6.83 -17.40
C ASP A 94 10.43 -7.61 -17.08
N ASN A 95 10.13 -8.60 -17.93
CA ASN A 95 9.09 -9.63 -17.76
C ASN A 95 9.75 -11.01 -17.68
#